data_AF-A0A8J4TVK0-F1
#
_entry.id   AF-A0A8J4TVK0-F1
#
_cell.length_a   1.000
_cell.length_b   1.000
_cell.length_c   1.000
_cell.angle_alpha   90.00
_cell.angle_beta   90.00
_cell.angle_gamma   90.00
#
_symmetry.space_group_name_H-M   'P 1'
#
loop_
_entity.id
_entity.type
_entity.pdbx_description
1 polymer ?
#
loop_
_entity_poly.entity_id
_entity_poly.type
_entity_poly.pdbx_seq_one_letter_code
_entity_poly.pdbx_strand_id
1 'polypeptide(L)'
;MSVGLSDDDRLFSCSVWRPQGKSYLFFTQFKAEIKGAKIEYAGAYSQAAVGGLKDVALKEEEYIVGDSTVTHKDGKFRAELSKLTIIGRTRHDEL
;
A
#
# COMPACT_ATOMS: atom_id res chain seq x y z
N MET A 1 -10.08 -2.03 -5.25
CA MET A 1 -9.00 -2.88 -4.71
C MET A 1 -8.74 -3.97 -5.73
N SER A 2 -7.49 -4.35 -5.93
CA SER A 2 -7.10 -5.51 -6.72
C SER A 2 -6.04 -6.29 -5.95
N VAL A 3 -6.10 -7.61 -6.07
CA VAL A 3 -5.10 -8.54 -5.58
C VAL A 3 -4.70 -9.47 -6.73
N GLY A 4 -3.45 -9.90 -6.74
CA GLY A 4 -2.95 -10.81 -7.76
C GLY A 4 -1.74 -11.59 -7.28
N LEU A 5 -1.55 -12.77 -7.84
CA LEU A 5 -0.34 -13.58 -7.68
C LEU A 5 0.45 -13.54 -9.00
N SER A 6 1.76 -13.67 -8.91
CA SER A 6 2.59 -13.95 -10.08
C SER A 6 2.33 -15.37 -10.61
N ASP A 7 2.68 -15.62 -11.87
CA ASP A 7 2.47 -16.93 -12.51
C ASP A 7 3.20 -18.10 -11.80
N ASP A 8 4.25 -17.79 -11.02
CA ASP A 8 5.01 -18.75 -10.22
C ASP A 8 4.57 -18.82 -8.74
N ASP A 9 3.49 -18.13 -8.39
CA ASP A 9 2.93 -17.99 -7.03
C ASP A 9 3.92 -17.45 -5.98
N ARG A 10 5.07 -16.89 -6.39
CA ARG A 10 6.10 -16.36 -5.47
C ARG A 10 5.85 -14.93 -5.01
N LEU A 11 5.09 -14.16 -5.77
CA LEU A 11 4.81 -12.76 -5.48
C LEU A 11 3.30 -12.55 -5.36
N PHE A 12 2.90 -11.99 -4.23
CA PHE A 12 1.57 -11.46 -3.99
C PHE A 12 1.58 -9.94 -4.17
N SER A 13 0.58 -9.42 -4.87
CA SER A 13 0.33 -8.00 -5.02
C SER A 13 -1.03 -7.63 -4.45
N CYS A 14 -1.09 -6.51 -3.74
CA CYS A 14 -2.32 -5.90 -3.25
C CYS A 14 -2.28 -4.40 -3.53
N SER A 15 -3.31 -3.88 -4.18
CA SER A 15 -3.45 -2.45 -4.43
C SER A 15 -4.85 -1.96 -4.07
N VAL A 16 -4.91 -0.89 -3.29
CA VAL A 16 -6.13 -0.16 -2.95
C VAL A 16 -5.98 1.24 -3.48
N TRP A 17 -6.94 1.73 -4.26
CA TRP A 17 -6.90 3.10 -4.80
C TRP A 17 -8.28 3.71 -4.94
N ARG A 18 -8.34 5.03 -4.94
CA ARG A 18 -9.54 5.82 -5.29
C ARG A 18 -9.69 5.85 -6.81
N PRO A 19 -10.83 5.42 -7.37
CA PRO A 19 -11.07 5.51 -8.81
C PRO A 19 -10.98 6.94 -9.37
N GLN A 20 -11.23 7.97 -8.55
CA GLN A 20 -11.13 9.38 -8.94
C GLN A 20 -9.74 9.98 -8.71
N GLY A 21 -8.73 9.18 -8.33
CA GLY A 21 -7.37 9.67 -8.09
C GLY A 21 -7.15 10.36 -6.75
N LYS A 22 -8.12 11.13 -6.25
CA LYS A 22 -8.02 11.85 -4.96
C LYS A 22 -9.06 11.36 -3.94
N SER A 23 -8.68 11.33 -2.66
CA SER A 23 -9.59 11.20 -1.53
C SER A 23 -9.82 12.56 -0.87
N TYR A 24 -11.08 12.85 -0.52
CA TYR A 24 -11.46 14.03 0.27
C TYR A 24 -11.71 13.68 1.75
N LEU A 25 -11.54 12.41 2.12
CA LEU A 25 -11.62 11.97 3.51
C LEU A 25 -10.35 12.41 4.25
N PHE A 26 -10.52 12.88 5.48
CA PHE A 26 -9.43 13.15 6.39
C PHE A 26 -9.13 11.87 7.19
N PHE A 27 -8.04 11.18 6.85
CA PHE A 27 -7.66 9.93 7.52
C PHE A 27 -6.88 10.23 8.80
N THR A 28 -7.39 9.82 9.96
CA THR A 28 -6.65 9.93 11.21
C THR A 28 -5.58 8.84 11.35
N GLN A 29 -5.84 7.66 10.80
CA GLN A 29 -4.95 6.50 10.87
C GLN A 29 -5.19 5.55 9.69
N PHE A 30 -4.16 4.80 9.31
CA PHE A 30 -4.32 3.63 8.44
C PHE A 30 -3.34 2.52 8.84
N LYS A 31 -3.79 1.27 8.60
CA LYS A 31 -2.97 0.06 8.68
C LYS A 31 -3.44 -0.90 7.59
N ALA A 32 -2.50 -1.41 6.80
CA ALA A 32 -2.70 -2.56 5.92
C ALA A 32 -1.84 -3.71 6.41
N GLU A 33 -2.39 -4.93 6.35
CA GLU A 33 -1.72 -6.14 6.80
C GLU A 33 -1.93 -7.24 5.76
N ILE A 34 -0.85 -7.92 5.40
CA ILE A 34 -0.88 -9.10 4.50
C ILE A 34 -0.48 -10.34 5.30
N LYS A 35 -1.06 -11.50 4.94
CA LYS A 35 -0.75 -12.81 5.55
C LYS A 35 -0.19 -13.74 4.48
N GLY A 36 0.61 -14.72 4.91
CA GLY A 36 1.23 -15.71 4.00
C GLY A 36 2.36 -15.15 3.11
N ALA A 37 2.69 -13.87 3.25
CA ALA A 37 3.75 -13.21 2.49
C ALA A 37 4.53 -12.21 3.36
N LYS A 38 5.80 -11.99 3.02
CA LYS A 38 6.64 -10.92 3.59
C LYS A 38 6.68 -9.75 2.62
N ILE A 39 6.42 -8.53 3.09
CA ILE A 39 6.47 -7.32 2.25
C ILE A 39 7.89 -7.13 1.71
N GLU A 40 8.00 -6.98 0.40
CA GLU A 40 9.23 -6.57 -0.29
C GLU A 40 9.16 -5.13 -0.75
N TYR A 41 7.96 -4.66 -1.09
CA TYR A 41 7.72 -3.29 -1.50
C TYR A 41 6.37 -2.81 -0.99
N ALA A 42 6.34 -1.56 -0.53
CA ALA A 42 5.11 -0.85 -0.26
C ALA A 42 5.24 0.61 -0.71
N GLY A 43 4.19 1.13 -1.33
CA GLY A 43 4.09 2.52 -1.76
C GLY A 43 2.72 3.08 -1.38
N ALA A 44 2.71 4.21 -0.69
CA ALA A 44 1.50 4.96 -0.35
C ALA A 44 1.51 6.31 -1.07
N TYR A 45 0.34 6.80 -1.47
CA TYR A 45 0.20 8.00 -2.29
C TYR A 45 -0.97 8.86 -1.80
N SER A 46 -0.76 10.17 -1.68
CA SER A 46 -1.82 11.14 -1.40
C SER A 46 -2.71 11.38 -2.62
N GLN A 47 -2.20 11.12 -3.82
CA GLN A 47 -2.92 11.17 -5.09
C GLN A 47 -2.52 9.99 -5.98
N ALA A 48 -3.49 9.33 -6.60
CA ALA A 48 -3.28 8.24 -7.54
C ALA A 48 -3.32 8.73 -8.99
N ALA A 49 -2.49 8.12 -9.85
CA ALA A 49 -2.41 8.38 -11.28
C ALA A 49 -3.65 7.84 -12.03
N VAL A 50 -4.75 8.59 -11.99
CA VAL A 50 -5.99 8.28 -12.71
C VAL A 50 -6.45 9.49 -13.51
N GLY A 51 -6.95 9.28 -14.74
CA GLY A 51 -7.54 10.36 -15.54
C GLY A 51 -6.56 11.46 -15.95
N GLY A 52 -5.29 11.11 -16.23
CA GLY A 52 -4.24 12.08 -16.60
C GLY A 52 -3.52 12.73 -15.41
N LEU A 53 -3.91 12.41 -14.17
CA LEU A 53 -3.17 12.77 -12.97
C LEU A 53 -1.89 11.93 -12.83
N LYS A 54 -0.92 12.44 -12.08
CA LYS A 54 0.29 11.72 -11.68
C LYS A 54 0.17 11.22 -10.24
N ASP A 55 0.84 10.11 -9.95
CA ASP A 55 1.01 9.62 -8.58
C ASP A 55 1.80 10.66 -7.76
N VAL A 56 1.30 10.97 -6.57
CA VAL A 56 2.03 11.78 -5.58
C VAL A 56 2.30 10.88 -4.38
N ALA A 57 3.54 10.39 -4.29
CA ALA A 57 3.96 9.51 -3.21
C ALA A 57 3.93 10.24 -1.87
N LEU A 58 3.50 9.53 -0.83
CA LEU A 58 3.75 9.95 0.54
C LEU A 58 5.25 9.89 0.82
N LYS A 59 5.71 10.77 1.69
CA LYS A 59 7.12 10.73 2.10
C LYS A 59 7.38 9.54 3.00
N GLU A 60 8.61 9.05 3.00
CA GLU A 60 9.02 7.91 3.83
C GLU A 60 8.77 8.17 5.32
N GLU A 61 8.87 9.41 5.79
CA GLU A 61 8.57 9.74 7.18
C GLU A 61 7.08 9.69 7.56
N GLU A 62 6.15 9.55 6.60
CA GLU A 62 4.71 9.56 6.87
C GLU A 62 4.14 8.18 7.22
N TYR A 63 4.88 7.11 6.98
CA TYR A 63 4.44 5.74 7.22
C TYR A 63 5.60 4.80 7.55
N ILE A 64 5.26 3.61 8.02
CA ILE A 64 6.20 2.57 8.44
C ILE A 64 5.84 1.30 7.69
N VAL A 65 6.85 0.69 7.06
CA VAL A 65 6.74 -0.61 6.42
C VAL A 65 7.42 -1.64 7.32
N GLY A 66 6.63 -2.57 7.86
CA GLY A 66 7.12 -3.74 8.59
C GLY A 66 7.12 -4.99 7.71
N ASP A 67 7.43 -6.14 8.31
CA ASP A 67 7.52 -7.43 7.59
C ASP A 67 6.20 -7.85 6.92
N SER A 68 5.06 -7.50 7.50
CA SER A 68 3.72 -7.87 7.00
C SER A 68 2.70 -6.74 7.07
N THR A 69 3.09 -5.56 7.56
CA THR A 69 2.19 -4.43 7.79
C THR A 69 2.73 -3.13 7.23
N VAL A 70 1.84 -2.30 6.70
CA VAL A 70 2.12 -0.90 6.38
C VAL A 70 1.21 -0.03 7.22
N THR A 71 1.76 0.83 8.07
CA THR A 71 1.00 1.70 8.98
C THR A 71 1.41 3.15 8.82
N HIS A 72 0.48 4.07 9.05
CA HIS A 72 0.83 5.48 9.19
C HIS A 72 1.80 5.72 10.35
N LYS A 73 2.53 6.84 10.31
CA LYS A 73 3.36 7.34 11.40
C LYS A 73 2.69 8.52 12.09
N ASP A 74 2.42 8.35 13.38
CA ASP A 74 1.78 9.36 14.22
C ASP A 74 2.51 10.71 14.16
N GLY A 75 1.74 11.78 14.01
CA GLY A 75 2.25 13.15 13.94
C GLY A 75 3.04 13.50 12.67
N LYS A 76 3.23 12.56 11.73
CA LYS A 76 3.88 12.81 10.43
C LYS A 76 2.94 12.64 9.25
N PHE A 77 2.04 11.66 9.31
CA PHE A 77 1.04 11.42 8.29
C PHE A 77 0.10 12.62 8.13
N ARG A 78 -0.02 13.15 6.90
CA ARG A 78 -0.79 14.38 6.61
C ARG A 78 -2.29 14.16 6.38
N ALA A 79 -2.82 13.02 6.81
CA ALA A 79 -4.23 12.63 6.64
C ALA A 79 -4.70 12.43 5.18
N GLU A 80 -3.78 12.44 4.21
CA GLU A 80 -4.08 12.25 2.79
C GLU A 80 -3.66 10.85 2.32
N LEU A 81 -4.62 10.02 1.90
CA LEU A 81 -4.36 8.70 1.32
C LEU A 81 -5.34 8.43 0.17
N SER A 82 -4.79 8.14 -1.01
CA SER A 82 -5.56 7.84 -2.22
C SER A 82 -5.17 6.54 -2.90
N LYS A 83 -3.95 6.04 -2.68
CA LYS A 83 -3.50 4.73 -3.16
C LYS A 83 -2.50 4.10 -2.20
N LEU A 84 -2.57 2.79 -2.07
CA LEU A 84 -1.62 1.94 -1.38
C LEU A 84 -1.34 0.72 -2.26
N THR A 85 -0.08 0.46 -2.56
CA THR A 85 0.40 -0.71 -3.30
C THR A 85 1.35 -1.47 -2.41
N ILE A 86 1.16 -2.79 -2.31
CA ILE A 86 1.99 -3.70 -1.54
C ILE A 86 2.35 -4.87 -2.45
N ILE A 87 3.64 -5.20 -2.50
CA ILE A 87 4.15 -6.43 -3.10
C ILE A 87 4.81 -7.22 -1.97
N GLY A 88 4.38 -8.45 -1.77
CA GLY A 88 4.95 -9.37 -0.81
C GLY A 88 5.43 -10.65 -1.48
N ARG A 89 6.54 -11.21 -1.00
CA ARG A 89 6.99 -12.55 -1.38
C ARG A 89 6.24 -13.57 -0.55
N THR A 90 5.57 -14.51 -1.19
CA THR A 90 4.89 -15.62 -0.52
C THR A 90 5.93 -16.48 0.21
N ARG A 91 5.58 -16.96 1.40
CA ARG A 91 6.41 -17.94 2.11
C ARG A 91 6.00 -19.32 1.61
N HIS A 92 6.90 -20.04 0.95
CA HIS A 92 6.71 -21.47 0.72
C HIS A 92 6.92 -22.16 2.07
N ASP A 93 5.84 -22.52 2.73
CA ASP A 93 5.88 -23.39 3.90
C ASP A 93 5.69 -24.82 3.36
N GLU A 94 6.81 -25.51 3.11
CA GLU A 94 6.79 -26.96 2.89
C GLU A 94 6.65 -27.62 4.27
N LEU A 95 5.41 -27.76 4.74
CA LEU A 95 5.04 -28.53 5.92
C LEU A 95 4.50 -29.91 5.53
#